data_AF-A0A7W6SCA3-F1
#
_entry.id   AF-A0A7W6SCA3-F1
#
_cell.length_a   1.000
_cell.length_b   1.000
_cell.length_c   1.000
_cell.angle_alpha   90.00
_cell.angle_beta   90.00
_cell.angle_gamma   90.00
#
_symmetry.space_group_name_H-M   'P 1'
#
loop_
_entity.id
_entity.type
_entity.pdbx_description
1 polymer ?
#
loop_
_entity_poly.entity_id
_entity_poly.type
_entity_poly.pdbx_seq_one_letter_code
_entity_poly.pdbx_strand_id
1 'polypeptide(L)'
;MADAVLEQPVPDGPVHMKLEVRGAAGRFYFWKDGDWTRIGPVLDYSVLSDEGGEGEHANFTGAFVGMAANDTSGKAMPADFSSFAHRAAIH
;
A
#
# COMPACT_ATOMS: atom_id res chain seq x y z
N MET A 1 14.49 -9.47 12.47
CA MET A 1 13.56 -10.32 11.70
C MET A 1 13.37 -9.65 10.36
N ALA A 2 13.81 -10.30 9.28
CA ALA A 2 14.20 -9.65 8.03
C ALA A 2 13.06 -8.84 7.36
N ASP A 3 13.46 -7.71 6.80
CA ASP A 3 12.67 -6.85 5.93
C ASP A 3 12.50 -7.53 4.57
N ALA A 4 11.53 -8.43 4.47
CA ALA A 4 11.22 -9.07 3.20
C ALA A 4 10.55 -8.04 2.29
N VAL A 5 11.29 -7.49 1.31
CA VAL A 5 10.69 -7.20 -0.01
C VAL A 5 9.90 -8.45 -0.42
N LEU A 6 8.87 -8.37 -1.28
CA LEU A 6 8.36 -9.60 -1.90
C LEU A 6 9.52 -10.22 -2.71
N GLU A 7 10.38 -11.01 -2.07
CA GLU A 7 11.44 -11.77 -2.72
C GLU A 7 10.83 -12.87 -3.60
N GLN A 8 9.53 -13.13 -3.42
CA GLN A 8 8.75 -14.06 -4.20
C GLN A 8 7.50 -13.38 -4.79
N PRO A 9 7.13 -13.73 -6.03
CA PRO A 9 5.92 -13.21 -6.66
C PRO A 9 4.67 -13.63 -5.89
N VAL A 10 3.64 -12.78 -5.93
CA VAL A 10 2.31 -13.13 -5.39
C VAL A 10 1.74 -14.27 -6.24
N PRO A 11 1.21 -15.35 -5.63
CA PRO A 11 0.61 -16.46 -6.37
C PRO A 11 -0.59 -16.01 -7.24
N ASP A 12 -0.80 -16.72 -8.35
CA ASP A 12 -1.86 -16.42 -9.33
C ASP A 12 -3.27 -16.39 -8.72
N GLY A 13 -4.14 -15.59 -9.35
CA GLY A 13 -5.55 -15.43 -8.98
C GLY A 13 -5.81 -14.32 -7.96
N PRO A 14 -7.06 -14.18 -7.46
CA PRO A 14 -7.43 -13.08 -6.56
C PRO A 14 -6.59 -13.07 -5.29
N VAL A 15 -6.25 -11.87 -4.83
CA VAL A 15 -5.49 -11.58 -3.61
C VAL A 15 -6.16 -10.43 -2.87
N HIS A 16 -6.12 -10.46 -1.54
CA HIS A 16 -6.48 -9.28 -0.74
C HIS A 16 -5.22 -8.53 -0.34
N MET A 17 -5.25 -7.20 -0.40
CA MET A 17 -4.15 -6.34 0.03
C MET A 17 -4.61 -5.41 1.14
N LYS A 18 -3.70 -5.07 2.05
CA LYS A 18 -3.96 -4.14 3.16
C LYS A 18 -2.74 -3.29 3.44
N LEU A 19 -2.98 -2.01 3.75
CA LEU A 19 -2.03 -1.12 4.41
C LEU A 19 -2.53 -0.87 5.84
N GLU A 20 -1.67 -1.05 6.83
CA GLU A 20 -1.89 -0.60 8.20
C GLU A 20 -1.01 0.60 8.51
N VAL A 21 -1.61 1.70 8.95
CA VAL A 21 -0.90 2.90 9.41
C VAL A 21 -1.16 3.08 10.91
N ARG A 22 -0.07 3.18 11.69
CA ARG A 22 -0.11 3.47 13.14
C ARG A 22 0.93 4.53 13.47
N GLY A 23 0.49 5.75 13.77
CA GLY A 23 1.38 6.91 13.85
C GLY A 23 2.13 7.09 12.52
N ALA A 24 3.44 7.28 12.58
CA ALA A 24 4.30 7.37 11.39
C ALA A 24 4.66 6.01 10.77
N ALA A 25 4.15 4.87 11.27
CA ALA A 25 4.55 3.56 10.77
C ALA A 25 3.51 2.96 9.80
N GLY A 26 3.90 2.79 8.53
CA GLY A 26 3.12 2.10 7.49
C GLY A 26 3.59 0.65 7.25
N ARG A 27 2.67 -0.30 7.11
CA ARG A 27 2.95 -1.72 6.83
C ARG A 27 2.01 -2.28 5.78
N PHE A 28 2.57 -2.88 4.73
CA PHE A 28 1.80 -3.58 3.70
C PHE A 28 1.67 -5.07 4.02
N TYR A 29 0.54 -5.64 3.62
CA TYR A 29 0.25 -7.07 3.72
C TYR A 29 -0.53 -7.53 2.49
N PHE A 30 -0.38 -8.81 2.16
CA PHE A 30 -1.33 -9.52 1.31
C PHE A 30 -1.90 -10.74 2.04
N TRP A 31 -3.08 -11.18 1.64
CA TRP A 31 -3.67 -12.43 2.08
C TRP A 31 -3.91 -13.34 0.89
N LYS A 32 -3.43 -14.57 1.03
CA LYS A 32 -3.63 -15.68 0.11
C LYS A 32 -3.55 -16.97 0.92
N ASP A 33 -4.34 -17.97 0.54
CA ASP A 33 -4.30 -19.32 1.13
C ASP A 33 -4.47 -19.37 2.66
N GLY A 34 -5.25 -18.43 3.22
CA GLY A 34 -5.67 -18.46 4.62
C GLY A 34 -4.87 -17.56 5.57
N ASP A 35 -3.76 -16.96 5.14
CA ASP A 35 -2.92 -16.13 6.04
C ASP A 35 -2.52 -14.76 5.47
N TRP A 36 -2.34 -13.79 6.38
CA TRP A 36 -1.81 -12.46 6.07
C TRP A 36 -0.28 -12.47 6.14
N THR A 37 0.37 -12.22 5.02
CA THR A 37 1.82 -12.13 4.92
C THR A 37 2.26 -10.68 4.78
N ARG A 38 3.27 -10.26 5.55
CA ARG A 38 3.84 -8.91 5.48
C ARG A 38 4.62 -8.71 4.18
N ILE A 39 4.46 -7.54 3.57
CA ILE A 39 5.22 -7.07 2.42
C ILE A 39 6.11 -5.92 2.86
N GLY A 40 7.40 -6.05 2.62
CA GLY A 40 8.39 -5.01 2.82
C GLY A 40 8.78 -4.77 4.28
N PRO A 41 9.64 -3.75 4.49
CA PRO A 41 9.91 -3.17 5.79
C PRO A 41 8.70 -2.39 6.32
N VAL A 42 8.83 -1.90 7.55
CA VAL A 42 7.98 -0.79 8.02
C VAL A 42 8.44 0.48 7.31
N LEU A 43 7.50 1.19 6.69
CA LEU A 43 7.77 2.46 6.02
C LEU A 43 7.48 3.62 6.96
N ASP A 44 8.27 4.69 6.82
CA ASP A 44 7.96 5.97 7.44
C ASP A 44 6.87 6.67 6.62
N TYR A 45 5.66 6.71 7.19
CA TYR A 45 4.48 7.30 6.60
C TYR A 45 4.43 8.83 6.80
N SER A 46 5.26 9.39 7.69
CA SER A 46 5.31 10.84 7.91
C SER A 46 5.80 11.62 6.68
N VAL A 47 6.53 10.95 5.78
CA VAL A 47 6.97 11.52 4.49
C VAL A 47 5.82 11.87 3.55
N LEU A 48 4.61 11.35 3.79
CA LEU A 48 3.40 11.66 3.02
C LEU A 48 2.57 12.80 3.63
N SER A 49 3.11 13.47 4.65
CA SER A 49 2.52 14.69 5.23
C SER A 49 2.82 15.91 4.37
N ASP A 50 2.10 16.99 4.64
CA ASP A 50 2.37 18.29 4.03
C ASP A 50 3.77 18.80 4.41
N GLU A 51 4.32 18.40 5.56
CA GLU A 51 5.69 18.71 5.99
C GLU A 51 6.76 17.82 5.32
N GLY A 52 6.35 16.76 4.62
CA GLY A 52 7.21 15.88 3.84
C GLY A 52 7.46 16.33 2.40
N GLY A 53 6.76 17.37 1.93
CA GLY A 53 6.89 17.92 0.58
C GLY A 53 8.16 18.75 0.39
N GLU A 54 8.98 18.41 -0.60
CA GLU A 54 10.14 19.22 -1.00
C GLU A 54 9.70 20.40 -1.89
N GLY A 55 9.87 21.63 -1.40
CA GLY A 55 9.69 22.88 -2.16
C GLY A 55 8.53 23.76 -1.70
N GLU A 56 8.66 25.07 -1.92
CA GLU A 56 7.54 26.00 -1.77
C GLU A 56 6.39 25.50 -2.66
N HIS A 57 5.21 25.28 -2.06
CA HIS A 57 3.95 24.81 -2.69
C HIS A 57 3.66 23.28 -2.69
N ALA A 58 4.49 22.43 -2.08
CA ALA A 58 4.28 20.96 -2.05
C ALA A 58 3.32 20.45 -0.95
N ASN A 59 2.56 21.33 -0.28
CA ASN A 59 2.07 21.09 1.08
C ASN A 59 0.54 21.27 1.23
N PHE A 60 -0.25 20.87 0.23
CA PHE A 60 -1.70 21.20 0.19
C PHE A 60 -2.63 20.02 -0.10
N THR A 61 -2.13 18.79 -0.19
CA THR A 61 -2.96 17.62 -0.55
C THR A 61 -3.21 16.68 0.62
N GLY A 62 -2.19 16.38 1.42
CA GLY A 62 -2.22 15.28 2.37
C GLY A 62 -2.20 13.88 1.72
N ALA A 63 -2.11 12.86 2.57
CA ALA A 63 -1.96 11.46 2.16
C ALA A 63 -3.27 10.82 1.67
N PHE A 64 -3.19 10.06 0.59
CA PHE A 64 -4.29 9.24 0.06
C PHE A 64 -3.93 7.75 0.09
N VAL A 65 -4.96 6.91 0.20
CA VAL A 65 -4.87 5.47 -0.02
C VAL A 65 -5.90 5.06 -1.08
N GLY A 66 -5.47 4.26 -2.05
CA GLY A 66 -6.30 3.87 -3.17
C GLY A 66 -5.77 2.64 -3.90
N MET A 67 -6.46 2.28 -4.98
CA MET A 67 -6.13 1.15 -5.85
C MET A 67 -5.82 1.70 -7.24
N ALA A 68 -4.80 1.15 -7.90
CA ALA A 68 -4.39 1.57 -9.23
C ALA A 68 -3.92 0.37 -10.05
N ALA A 69 -4.10 0.46 -11.37
CA ALA A 69 -3.54 -0.46 -12.36
C ALA A 69 -2.66 0.34 -13.31
N ASN A 70 -1.43 -0.13 -13.54
CA ASN A 70 -0.49 0.48 -14.47
C ASN A 70 0.03 -0.60 -15.41
N ASP A 71 -0.12 -0.38 -16.72
CA ASP A 71 0.37 -1.26 -17.78
C ASP A 71 1.28 -0.46 -18.72
N THR A 72 2.59 -0.70 -18.62
CA THR A 72 3.60 -0.06 -19.46
C THR A 72 3.78 -0.72 -20.83
N SER A 73 3.10 -1.86 -21.07
CA SER A 73 3.18 -2.58 -22.35
C SER A 73 2.22 -2.03 -23.42
N GLY A 74 1.29 -1.16 -23.02
CA GLY A 74 0.27 -0.58 -23.91
C GLY A 74 -0.89 -1.52 -24.25
N LYS A 75 -0.98 -2.68 -23.58
CA LYS A 75 -2.02 -3.68 -23.82
C LYS A 75 -3.33 -3.39 -23.08
N ALA A 76 -3.34 -2.35 -22.24
CA ALA A 76 -4.46 -1.98 -21.38
C ALA A 76 -4.96 -3.16 -20.53
N MET A 77 -4.02 -3.92 -19.93
CA MET A 77 -4.36 -5.05 -19.08
C MET A 77 -5.21 -4.58 -17.88
N PRO A 78 -6.43 -5.12 -17.69
CA PRO A 78 -7.30 -4.71 -16.59
C PRO A 78 -6.86 -5.32 -15.27
N ALA A 79 -7.15 -4.61 -14.17
CA ALA A 79 -7.15 -5.18 -12.82
C ALA A 79 -8.53 -4.95 -12.19
N ASP A 80 -9.18 -6.03 -11.79
CA ASP A 80 -10.51 -5.98 -11.21
C ASP A 80 -10.43 -5.90 -9.68
N PHE A 81 -10.95 -4.82 -9.11
CA PHE A 81 -11.01 -4.61 -7.66
C PHE A 81 -12.43 -4.85 -7.16
N SER A 82 -12.64 -5.95 -6.42
CA SER A 82 -13.96 -6.36 -5.95
C SER A 82 -14.48 -5.55 -4.75
N SER A 83 -13.60 -4.94 -3.96
CA SER A 83 -13.98 -4.16 -2.79
C SER A 83 -12.85 -3.23 -2.32
N PHE A 84 -13.23 -2.18 -1.59
CA PHE A 84 -12.32 -1.31 -0.87
C PHE A 84 -12.90 -1.04 0.52
N ALA A 85 -12.08 -1.20 1.56
CA ALA A 85 -12.49 -0.96 2.94
C ALA A 85 -11.48 -0.04 3.63
N HIS A 86 -11.98 1.05 4.19
CA HIS A 86 -11.23 1.95 5.06
C HIS A 86 -11.80 1.87 6.48
N ARG A 87 -10.94 1.63 7.46
CA ARG A 87 -11.34 1.54 8.88
C ARG A 87 -10.37 2.34 9.73
N ALA A 88 -10.91 3.31 10.46
CA ALA A 88 -10.15 3.96 11.53
C ALA A 88 -10.07 2.99 12.72
N ALA A 89 -8.86 2.75 13.22
CA ALA A 89 -8.70 2.12 14.52
C ALA A 89 -8.89 3.21 15.58
N ILE A 90 -10.00 3.14 16.33
CA ILE A 90 -10.20 4.03 17.47
C ILE A 90 -9.27 3.53 18.59
N HIS A 91 -8.47 4.46 19.13
CA HIS A 91 -7.68 4.25 20.32
C HIS A 91 -8.52 4.47 21.58
#